data_AF-A0A392PUL0-F1
#
_entry.id   AF-A0A392PUL0-F1
#
_cell.length_a   1.000
_cell.length_b   1.000
_cell.length_c   1.000
_cell.angle_alpha   90.00
_cell.angle_beta   90.00
_cell.angle_gamma   90.00
#
_symmetry.space_group_name_H-M   'P 1'
#
loop_
_entity.id
_entity.type
_entity.pdbx_description
1 polymer ?
#
loop_
_entity_poly.entity_id
_entity_poly.type
_entity_poly.pdbx_seq_one_letter_code
_entity_poly.pdbx_strand_id
1 'polypeptide(L)'
;MRDSGKASSTSGCDYQSHIKGEPVVPCGLAAWSMFNDTYSFSRNNMSLTVNKKGISWKSDRDHKFGSNVFPTNFQKGPIIGGAHLDEKIPLSQQEDFIVWMRTAALPTFRKLYGKIEVDLEKNDVIIVIVQNNYNTYSANAKKKL
;
A
#
# COMPACT_ATOMS: atom_id res chain seq x y z
N MET A 1 0.87 4.63 -14.97
CA MET A 1 0.99 5.16 -13.59
C MET A 1 1.83 6.44 -13.48
N ARG A 2 2.69 6.77 -14.45
CA ARG A 2 3.43 8.06 -14.47
C ARG A 2 2.66 9.19 -15.17
N ASP A 3 1.98 8.86 -16.26
CA ASP A 3 1.31 9.80 -17.15
C ASP A 3 -0.21 9.67 -16.99
N SER A 4 -0.88 10.79 -16.67
CA SER A 4 -2.34 10.84 -16.51
C SER A 4 -3.08 10.69 -17.84
N GLY A 5 -2.48 11.09 -18.96
CA GLY A 5 -3.04 10.93 -20.31
C GLY A 5 -3.13 9.46 -20.76
N LYS A 6 -2.44 8.56 -20.05
CA LYS A 6 -2.47 7.10 -20.29
C LYS A 6 -3.36 6.34 -19.31
N ALA A 7 -4.24 7.02 -18.57
CA ALA A 7 -5.14 6.38 -17.61
C ALA A 7 -6.06 5.32 -18.25
N SER A 8 -6.45 5.50 -19.51
CA SER A 8 -7.26 4.54 -20.28
C SER A 8 -6.45 3.40 -20.91
N SER A 9 -5.12 3.52 -20.94
CA SER A 9 -4.24 2.48 -21.47
C SER A 9 -4.03 1.40 -20.42
N THR A 10 -4.80 0.31 -20.56
CA THR A 10 -4.81 -0.81 -19.61
C THR A 10 -4.03 -2.04 -20.11
N SER A 11 -3.25 -1.88 -21.18
CA SER A 11 -2.42 -2.96 -21.72
C SER A 11 -1.43 -3.47 -20.66
N GLY A 12 -1.55 -4.74 -20.27
CA GLY A 12 -0.71 -5.36 -19.24
C GLY A 12 -1.28 -5.27 -17.81
N CYS A 13 -2.51 -4.77 -17.63
CA CYS A 13 -3.23 -4.79 -16.36
C CYS A 13 -4.68 -5.30 -16.54
N ASP A 14 -4.86 -6.33 -17.36
CA ASP A 14 -6.15 -6.82 -17.85
C ASP A 14 -7.17 -7.10 -16.73
N TYR A 15 -6.70 -7.62 -15.59
CA TYR A 15 -7.53 -7.89 -14.42
C TYR A 15 -7.83 -6.61 -13.62
N GLN A 16 -9.13 -6.39 -13.33
CA GLN A 16 -9.63 -5.18 -12.64
C GLN A 16 -9.20 -3.90 -13.36
N SER A 17 -9.18 -3.94 -14.69
CA SER A 17 -8.86 -2.80 -15.55
C SER A 17 -10.02 -1.81 -15.67
N HIS A 18 -11.27 -2.29 -15.56
CA HIS A 18 -12.47 -1.48 -15.72
C HIS A 18 -13.55 -1.85 -14.71
N ILE A 19 -14.33 -0.86 -14.28
CA ILE A 19 -15.57 -1.04 -13.53
C ILE A 19 -16.67 -0.30 -14.29
N LYS A 20 -17.74 -1.03 -14.66
CA LYS A 20 -18.86 -0.50 -15.45
C LYS A 20 -18.45 0.22 -16.75
N GLY A 21 -17.36 -0.25 -17.38
CA GLY A 21 -16.82 0.33 -18.62
C GLY A 21 -15.89 1.53 -18.41
N GLU A 22 -15.71 2.01 -17.18
CA GLU A 22 -14.76 3.07 -16.85
C GLU A 22 -13.42 2.50 -16.38
N PRO A 23 -12.28 3.10 -16.76
CA PRO A 23 -10.97 2.62 -16.36
C PRO A 23 -10.74 2.74 -14.85
N VAL A 24 -10.04 1.75 -14.30
CA VAL A 24 -9.57 1.72 -12.91
C VAL A 24 -8.13 2.22 -12.87
N VAL A 25 -7.86 3.20 -12.02
CA VAL A 25 -6.51 3.71 -11.78
C VAL A 25 -6.23 3.61 -10.29
N PRO A 26 -5.17 2.90 -9.85
CA PRO A 26 -4.31 1.99 -10.61
C PRO A 26 -5.00 0.64 -10.92
N CYS A 27 -4.87 0.15 -12.15
CA CYS A 27 -5.34 -1.18 -12.56
C CYS A 27 -4.35 -2.31 -12.21
N GLY A 28 -4.83 -3.55 -12.27
CA GLY A 28 -4.02 -4.77 -12.18
C GLY A 28 -4.02 -5.45 -10.81
N LEU A 29 -3.75 -6.76 -10.81
CA LEU A 29 -3.78 -7.61 -9.61
C LEU A 29 -2.87 -7.10 -8.49
N ALA A 30 -1.64 -6.67 -8.83
CA ALA A 30 -0.68 -6.21 -7.84
C ALA A 30 -1.21 -4.98 -7.06
N ALA A 31 -1.84 -4.04 -7.76
CA ALA A 31 -2.45 -2.89 -7.12
C ALA A 31 -3.71 -3.31 -6.34
N TRP A 32 -4.59 -4.10 -6.96
CA TRP A 32 -5.85 -4.55 -6.37
C TRP A 32 -5.67 -5.36 -5.08
N SER A 33 -4.60 -6.15 -4.97
CA SER A 33 -4.27 -6.93 -3.77
C SER A 33 -3.40 -6.15 -2.78
N MET A 34 -3.62 -4.84 -2.63
CA MET A 34 -2.81 -4.02 -1.72
C MET A 34 -2.99 -4.43 -0.26
N PHE A 35 -1.88 -4.61 0.45
CA PHE A 35 -1.88 -4.96 1.87
C PHE A 35 -2.67 -3.97 2.73
N ASN A 36 -3.53 -4.46 3.64
CA ASN A 36 -4.48 -3.64 4.40
C ASN A 36 -4.58 -3.95 5.91
N ASP A 37 -3.66 -4.73 6.47
CA ASP A 37 -3.56 -4.78 7.94
C ASP A 37 -3.07 -3.43 8.46
N THR A 38 -3.47 -3.10 9.69
CA THR A 38 -2.96 -1.92 10.39
C THR A 38 -2.29 -2.32 11.70
N TYR A 39 -1.25 -1.58 12.04
CA TYR A 39 -0.45 -1.77 13.24
C TYR A 39 -0.49 -0.52 14.09
N SER A 40 -0.77 -0.69 15.39
CA SER A 40 -0.65 0.35 16.41
C SER A 40 0.35 -0.09 17.46
N PHE A 41 1.23 0.83 17.86
CA PHE A 41 2.33 0.56 18.78
C PHE A 41 2.18 1.44 20.00
N SER A 42 2.45 0.88 21.19
CA SER A 42 2.58 1.66 22.41
C SER A 42 3.76 1.19 23.25
N ARG A 43 4.37 2.13 23.98
CA ARG A 43 5.48 1.91 24.92
C ARG A 43 4.99 2.37 26.29
N ASN A 44 4.97 1.47 27.29
CA ASN A 44 4.54 1.79 28.65
C ASN A 44 3.19 2.54 28.71
N ASN A 45 2.20 2.08 27.92
CA ASN A 45 0.88 2.69 27.73
C ASN A 45 0.86 4.06 27.01
N MET A 46 1.99 4.54 26.49
CA MET A 46 2.06 5.72 25.62
C MET A 46 2.06 5.31 24.15
N SER A 47 1.19 5.89 23.34
CA SER A 47 1.15 5.62 21.90
C SER A 47 2.46 6.03 21.22
N LEU A 48 3.02 5.14 20.41
CA LEU A 48 4.15 5.43 19.53
C LEU A 48 3.63 5.82 18.15
N THR A 49 4.00 7.01 17.70
CA THR A 49 3.66 7.49 16.36
C THR A 49 4.51 6.79 15.31
N VAL A 50 3.86 6.17 14.33
CA VAL A 50 4.53 5.56 13.18
C VAL A 50 4.51 6.55 12.01
N ASN A 51 5.68 7.04 11.64
CA ASN A 51 5.85 7.90 10.47
C ASN A 51 5.78 7.06 9.18
N LYS A 52 4.77 7.35 8.36
CA LYS A 52 4.56 6.72 7.04
C LYS A 52 5.09 7.55 5.86
N LYS A 53 5.85 8.61 6.14
CA LYS A 53 6.50 9.46 5.13
C LYS A 53 7.98 9.13 5.01
N GLY A 54 8.50 9.26 3.80
CA GLY A 54 9.87 8.89 3.46
C GLY A 54 10.17 7.41 3.70
N ILE A 55 9.19 6.52 3.43
CA ILE A 55 9.32 5.07 3.51
C ILE A 55 9.57 4.44 2.14
N SER A 56 9.19 5.15 1.08
CA SER A 56 9.47 4.79 -0.32
C SER A 56 10.77 5.42 -0.80
N TRP A 57 11.27 4.99 -1.95
CA TRP A 57 12.44 5.60 -2.56
C TRP A 57 12.05 6.94 -3.19
N LYS A 58 12.89 7.95 -3.01
CA LYS A 58 12.67 9.29 -3.57
C LYS A 58 12.47 9.25 -5.10
N SER A 59 13.24 8.44 -5.80
CA SER A 59 13.11 8.26 -7.25
C SER A 59 11.75 7.70 -7.67
N ASP A 60 11.13 6.83 -6.88
CA ASP A 60 9.79 6.33 -7.21
C ASP A 60 8.75 7.44 -7.11
N ARG A 61 8.81 8.24 -6.03
CA ARG A 61 7.90 9.39 -5.83
C ARG A 61 8.08 10.45 -6.90
N ASP A 62 9.31 10.75 -7.26
CA ASP A 62 9.63 11.90 -8.11
C ASP A 62 9.56 11.57 -9.61
N HIS A 63 9.77 10.29 -10.00
CA HIS A 63 9.94 9.92 -11.40
C HIS A 63 9.09 8.74 -11.89
N LYS A 64 8.61 7.87 -11.00
CA LYS A 64 7.88 6.65 -11.39
C LYS A 64 6.37 6.81 -11.27
N PHE A 65 5.90 7.39 -10.18
CA PHE A 65 4.49 7.64 -9.92
C PHE A 65 4.16 9.10 -10.23
N GLY A 66 3.08 9.34 -10.99
CA GLY A 66 2.71 10.69 -11.41
C GLY A 66 2.16 11.53 -10.27
N SER A 67 2.60 12.78 -10.17
CA SER A 67 2.09 13.77 -9.21
C SER A 67 0.72 14.34 -9.58
N ASN A 68 0.28 14.10 -10.81
CA ASN A 68 -1.02 14.48 -11.36
C ASN A 68 -1.90 13.25 -11.68
N VAL A 69 -1.51 12.06 -11.18
CA VAL A 69 -2.28 10.83 -11.36
C VAL A 69 -2.97 10.51 -10.03
N PHE A 70 -4.30 10.57 -10.04
CA PHE A 70 -5.13 10.30 -8.88
C PHE A 70 -5.80 8.93 -9.02
N PRO A 71 -6.02 8.20 -7.92
CA PRO A 71 -6.81 6.99 -7.98
C PRO A 71 -8.24 7.27 -8.46
N THR A 72 -8.75 6.43 -9.36
CA THR A 72 -10.12 6.49 -9.87
C THR A 72 -10.70 5.09 -9.92
N ASN A 73 -11.93 4.91 -9.44
CA ASN A 73 -12.63 3.62 -9.44
C ASN A 73 -11.89 2.48 -8.73
N PHE A 74 -10.84 2.77 -7.95
CA PHE A 74 -10.03 1.76 -7.29
C PHE A 74 -10.77 1.14 -6.09
N GLN A 75 -10.85 -0.20 -6.04
CA GLN A 75 -11.61 -0.96 -5.02
C GLN A 75 -13.11 -0.63 -4.92
N LYS A 76 -13.70 0.03 -5.94
CA LYS A 76 -15.14 0.38 -5.96
C LYS A 76 -16.02 -0.72 -6.56
N GLY A 77 -15.46 -1.88 -6.85
CA GLY A 77 -16.16 -3.03 -7.39
C GLY A 77 -16.94 -3.81 -6.32
N PRO A 78 -17.73 -4.82 -6.73
CA PRO A 78 -18.44 -5.69 -5.78
C PRO A 78 -17.49 -6.56 -4.95
N ILE A 79 -16.23 -6.72 -5.39
CA ILE A 79 -15.19 -7.47 -4.69
C ILE A 79 -14.04 -6.52 -4.40
N ILE A 80 -13.63 -6.48 -3.12
CA ILE A 80 -12.52 -5.68 -2.62
C ILE A 80 -11.35 -6.62 -2.35
N GLY A 81 -10.19 -6.32 -2.92
CA GLY A 81 -9.00 -7.16 -2.82
C GLY A 81 -8.04 -6.78 -1.69
N GLY A 82 -8.14 -5.56 -1.19
CA GLY A 82 -7.13 -5.02 -0.29
C GLY A 82 -7.45 -3.61 0.19
N ALA A 83 -6.40 -2.80 0.38
CA ALA A 83 -6.52 -1.44 0.88
C ALA A 83 -7.15 -0.51 -0.17
N HIS A 84 -7.76 0.57 0.31
CA HIS A 84 -8.24 1.68 -0.51
C HIS A 84 -7.17 2.76 -0.62
N LEU A 85 -7.18 3.50 -1.73
CA LEU A 85 -6.35 4.68 -1.93
C LEU A 85 -7.21 5.94 -1.77
N ASP A 86 -6.57 7.03 -1.35
CA ASP A 86 -7.25 8.33 -1.26
C ASP A 86 -7.35 8.97 -2.65
N GLU A 87 -8.57 9.17 -3.14
CA GLU A 87 -8.83 9.78 -4.45
C GLU A 87 -8.46 11.27 -4.50
N LYS A 88 -8.28 11.92 -3.35
CA LYS A 88 -7.87 13.33 -3.25
C LYS A 88 -6.35 13.51 -3.27
N ILE A 89 -5.58 12.43 -3.17
CA ILE A 89 -4.12 12.46 -3.07
C ILE A 89 -3.51 11.74 -4.28
N PRO A 90 -2.53 12.35 -4.98
CA PRO A 90 -1.92 11.71 -6.13
C PRO A 90 -1.11 10.47 -5.73
N LEU A 91 -0.97 9.51 -6.64
CA LEU A 91 -0.27 8.25 -6.39
C LEU A 91 1.17 8.45 -5.90
N SER A 92 1.85 9.51 -6.34
CA SER A 92 3.22 9.82 -5.91
C SER A 92 3.37 10.15 -4.41
N GLN A 93 2.28 10.50 -3.73
CA GLN A 93 2.28 10.88 -2.31
C GLN A 93 1.75 9.77 -1.38
N GLN A 94 1.21 8.68 -1.95
CA GLN A 94 0.70 7.52 -1.22
C GLN A 94 1.80 6.47 -1.07
N GLU A 95 2.72 6.69 -0.13
CA GLU A 95 3.95 5.89 -0.05
C GLU A 95 3.74 4.42 0.29
N ASP A 96 2.73 4.08 1.09
CA ASP A 96 2.36 2.68 1.38
C ASP A 96 2.07 1.92 0.08
N PHE A 97 1.36 2.56 -0.85
CA PHE A 97 1.08 2.02 -2.17
C PHE A 97 2.36 1.88 -3.01
N ILE A 98 3.25 2.87 -2.98
CA ILE A 98 4.53 2.82 -3.70
C ILE A 98 5.41 1.66 -3.20
N VAL A 99 5.49 1.48 -1.88
CA VAL A 99 6.21 0.36 -1.26
C VAL A 99 5.58 -0.98 -1.66
N TRP A 100 4.25 -1.05 -1.70
CA TRP A 100 3.54 -2.24 -2.15
C TRP A 100 3.81 -2.58 -3.62
N MET A 101 3.76 -1.60 -4.51
CA MET A 101 3.96 -1.78 -5.95
C MET A 101 5.40 -2.13 -6.35
N ARG A 102 6.39 -2.04 -5.45
CA ARG A 102 7.71 -2.62 -5.69
C ARG A 102 7.65 -4.14 -5.51
N THR A 103 7.51 -4.86 -6.62
CA THR A 103 7.54 -6.33 -6.65
C THR A 103 8.82 -6.87 -6.02
N ALA A 104 8.67 -7.83 -5.11
CA ALA A 104 9.81 -8.54 -4.54
C ALA A 104 10.26 -9.66 -5.48
N ALA A 105 11.56 -9.94 -5.51
CA ALA A 105 12.13 -11.01 -6.34
C ALA A 105 11.86 -12.42 -5.78
N LEU A 106 11.53 -12.53 -4.50
CA LEU A 106 11.35 -13.79 -3.78
C LEU A 106 9.94 -13.89 -3.19
N PRO A 107 9.39 -15.10 -3.04
CA PRO A 107 8.05 -15.32 -2.47
C PRO A 107 7.97 -14.98 -0.98
N THR A 108 9.10 -15.07 -0.26
CA THR A 108 9.23 -14.53 1.10
C THR A 108 9.88 -13.17 1.03
N PHE A 109 9.15 -12.13 1.41
CA PHE A 109 9.61 -10.76 1.32
C PHE A 109 9.15 -9.92 2.51
N ARG A 110 9.83 -8.79 2.70
CA ARG A 110 9.47 -7.76 3.67
C ARG A 110 9.23 -6.44 2.96
N LYS A 111 8.30 -5.65 3.48
CA LYS A 111 7.99 -4.30 3.01
C LYS A 111 7.99 -3.37 4.20
N LEU A 112 8.58 -2.19 4.04
CA LEU A 112 8.65 -1.19 5.11
C LEU A 112 7.25 -0.60 5.34
N TYR A 113 6.69 -0.79 6.53
CA TYR A 113 5.37 -0.25 6.89
C TYR A 113 5.44 1.20 7.40
N GLY A 114 6.54 1.56 8.08
CA GLY A 114 6.68 2.85 8.75
C GLY A 114 7.95 2.92 9.59
N LYS A 115 8.22 4.10 10.13
CA LYS A 115 9.37 4.38 11.00
C LYS A 115 8.88 4.92 12.34
N ILE A 116 9.44 4.42 13.42
CA ILE A 116 9.30 5.03 14.74
C ILE A 116 10.55 5.88 14.93
N GLU A 117 10.39 7.19 14.98
CA GLU A 117 11.51 8.16 15.00
C GLU A 117 11.87 8.57 16.44
N VAL A 118 11.74 7.63 17.38
CA VAL A 118 12.16 7.76 18.78
C VAL A 118 13.00 6.56 19.16
N ASP A 119 13.96 6.78 20.05
CA ASP A 119 14.83 5.72 20.53
C ASP A 119 14.07 4.78 21.47
N LEU A 120 14.27 3.48 21.26
CA LEU A 120 13.76 2.42 22.11
C LEU A 120 14.89 1.89 22.97
N GLU A 121 14.68 1.93 24.27
CA GLU A 121 15.65 1.53 25.27
C GLU A 121 15.53 0.05 25.60
N LYS A 122 16.63 -0.53 26.09
CA LYS A 122 16.61 -1.89 26.60
C LYS A 122 15.57 -2.00 27.73
N ASN A 123 14.79 -3.08 27.70
CA ASN A 123 13.69 -3.39 28.62
C ASN A 123 12.40 -2.57 28.42
N ASP A 124 12.29 -1.78 27.36
CA ASP A 124 10.99 -1.23 26.96
C ASP A 124 10.00 -2.35 26.62
N VAL A 125 8.80 -2.25 27.18
CA VAL A 125 7.67 -3.11 26.79
C VAL A 125 6.90 -2.42 25.67
N ILE A 126 7.02 -2.98 24.47
CA ILE A 126 6.28 -2.54 23.30
C ILE A 126 5.04 -3.42 23.13
N ILE A 127 3.88 -2.81 23.19
CA ILE A 127 2.61 -3.47 22.89
C ILE A 127 2.28 -3.17 21.43
N VAL A 128 2.04 -4.23 20.67
CA VAL A 128 1.61 -4.13 19.28
C VAL A 128 0.19 -4.64 19.15
N ILE A 129 -0.70 -3.79 18.67
CA ILE A 129 -2.07 -4.16 18.32
C ILE A 129 -2.14 -4.29 16.80
N VAL A 130 -2.58 -5.46 16.33
CA VAL A 130 -2.70 -5.78 14.91
C VAL A 130 -4.17 -5.89 14.54
N GLN A 131 -4.61 -5.10 13.56
CA GLN A 131 -5.90 -5.30 12.91
C GLN A 131 -5.68 -6.18 11.68
N ASN A 132 -6.11 -7.44 11.77
CA ASN A 132 -5.88 -8.47 10.77
C ASN A 132 -6.98 -8.44 9.69
N ASN A 133 -6.79 -7.64 8.64
CA ASN A 133 -7.75 -7.46 7.56
C ASN A 133 -7.37 -8.23 6.28
N TYR A 134 -6.10 -8.53 6.09
CA TYR A 134 -5.58 -9.11 4.86
C TYR A 134 -5.60 -10.64 4.92
N ASN A 135 -6.58 -11.26 4.26
CA ASN A 135 -6.76 -12.71 4.28
C ASN A 135 -5.63 -13.44 3.51
N THR A 136 -4.93 -14.36 4.17
CA THR A 136 -3.88 -15.20 3.57
C THR A 136 -4.18 -16.70 3.62
N TYR A 137 -5.32 -17.11 4.17
CA TYR A 137 -5.63 -18.52 4.45
C TYR A 137 -5.75 -19.36 3.17
N SER A 138 -6.43 -18.84 2.14
CA SER A 138 -6.61 -19.54 0.86
C SER A 138 -5.30 -19.79 0.12
N ALA A 139 -4.29 -18.95 0.36
CA ALA A 139 -2.96 -19.07 -0.24
C ALA A 139 -1.96 -19.81 0.67
N ASN A 140 -2.40 -20.29 1.84
CA ASN A 140 -1.55 -20.87 2.89
C ASN A 140 -0.32 -19.98 3.22
N ALA A 141 -0.49 -18.67 3.13
CA ALA A 141 0.58 -17.70 3.33
C ALA A 141 0.63 -17.21 4.78
N LYS A 142 1.84 -16.93 5.27
CA LYS A 142 2.10 -16.49 6.64
C LYS A 142 2.49 -15.01 6.66
N LYS A 143 2.00 -14.27 7.65
CA LYS A 143 2.37 -12.88 7.91
C LYS A 143 3.19 -12.80 9.20
N LYS A 144 4.19 -11.92 9.20
CA LYS A 144 5.03 -11.65 10.36
C LYS A 144 5.36 -10.15 10.39
N LEU A 145 5.39 -9.59 11.60
CA LEU A 145 5.92 -8.26 11.90
C LEU A 145 7.37 -8.36 12.36
#